data_AF-A0A1E8FGD8-F1
#
_entry.id   AF-A0A1E8FGD8-F1
#
_cell.length_a   1.000
_cell.length_b   1.000
_cell.length_c   1.000
_cell.angle_alpha   90.00
_cell.angle_beta   90.00
_cell.angle_gamma   90.00
#
_symmetry.space_group_name_H-M   'P 1'
#
loop_
_entity.id
_entity.type
_entity.pdbx_description
1 polymer ?
#
loop_
_entity_poly.entity_id
_entity_poly.type
_entity_poly.pdbx_seq_one_letter_code
_entity_poly.pdbx_strand_id
1 'polypeptide(L)' 'MRKIRVAKYINEYLADDPVSSQTVINWIKSGELKGAKRGGIWLVHVDDLNESMTYESPKDVCLRLLMGAN' A
#
# COMPACT_ATOMS: atom_id res chain seq x y z
N MET A 1 6.84 -1.80 14.06
CA MET A 1 6.91 -2.48 12.76
C MET A 1 6.40 -3.92 12.83
N ARG A 2 5.10 -4.10 12.59
CA ARG A 2 4.43 -5.39 12.40
C ARG A 2 4.70 -5.91 10.98
N LYS A 3 4.74 -7.23 10.81
CA LYS A 3 4.84 -7.87 9.48
C LYS A 3 3.57 -8.64 9.21
N ILE A 4 2.85 -8.28 8.15
CA ILE A 4 1.59 -8.92 7.79
C ILE A 4 1.65 -9.52 6.39
N ARG A 5 0.82 -10.53 6.14
CA ARG A 5 0.67 -11.12 4.80
C ARG A 5 0.04 -10.10 3.86
N VAL A 6 0.38 -10.16 2.57
CA VAL A 6 -0.19 -9.29 1.53
C VAL A 6 -1.72 -9.30 1.53
N ALA A 7 -2.36 -10.47 1.66
CA ALA A 7 -3.83 -10.56 1.74
C ALA A 7 -4.41 -9.79 2.94
N LYS A 8 -3.73 -9.83 4.09
CA LYS A 8 -4.15 -9.10 5.29
C LYS A 8 -3.96 -7.59 5.10
N TYR A 9 -2.87 -7.18 4.47
CA TYR A 9 -2.63 -5.77 4.12
C TYR A 9 -3.72 -5.22 3.19
N ILE A 10 -4.11 -5.97 2.16
CA ILE A 10 -5.19 -5.56 1.25
C ILE A 10 -6.50 -5.39 2.03
N ASN A 11 -6.87 -6.36 2.86
CA ASN A 11 -8.11 -6.29 3.63
C ASN A 11 -8.09 -5.18 4.71
N GLU A 12 -6.94 -4.84 5.28
CA GLU A 12 -6.85 -3.82 6.33
C GLU A 12 -6.72 -2.39 5.78
N TYR A 13 -6.05 -2.20 4.63
CA TYR A 13 -5.68 -0.88 4.14
C TYR A 13 -6.23 -0.53 2.75
N LEU A 14 -6.68 -1.51 1.97
CA LEU A 14 -7.11 -1.36 0.58
C LEU A 14 -8.43 -2.10 0.31
N ALA A 15 -9.27 -2.25 1.33
CA ALA A 15 -10.51 -3.03 1.24
C ALA A 15 -11.48 -2.46 0.18
N ASP A 16 -11.45 -1.14 -0.01
CA ASP A 16 -12.30 -0.42 -0.96
C ASP A 16 -11.65 -0.26 -2.36
N ASP A 17 -10.38 -0.63 -2.51
CA ASP A 17 -9.65 -0.53 -3.77
C ASP A 17 -9.52 -1.92 -4.44
N PRO A 18 -9.70 -2.05 -5.77
CA PRO A 18 -9.56 -3.31 -6.48
C PRO A 18 -8.08 -3.70 -6.69
N VAL A 19 -7.32 -3.81 -5.60
CA VAL A 19 -5.88 -4.10 -5.63
C VAL A 19 -5.65 -5.61 -5.49
N SER A 20 -4.98 -6.19 -6.49
CA SER A 20 -4.58 -7.60 -6.43
C SER A 20 -3.32 -7.81 -5.60
N SER A 21 -3.15 -9.02 -5.06
CA SER A 21 -1.91 -9.41 -4.35
C SER A 21 -0.65 -9.20 -5.20
N GLN A 22 -0.74 -9.39 -6.51
CA GLN A 22 0.39 -9.20 -7.43
C GLN A 22 0.82 -7.73 -7.49
N THR A 23 -0.12 -6.80 -7.41
CA THR A 23 0.14 -5.36 -7.42
C THR A 23 0.92 -4.95 -6.17
N VAL A 24 0.46 -5.38 -4.99
CA VAL A 24 1.18 -5.13 -3.72
C VAL A 24 2.58 -5.74 -3.73
N ILE A 25 2.73 -6.95 -4.28
CA ILE A 25 4.06 -7.57 -4.44
C ILE A 25 4.96 -6.75 -5.35
N ASN A 26 4.42 -6.17 -6.43
CA ASN A 26 5.18 -5.32 -7.32
C ASN A 26 5.63 -4.03 -6.61
N TRP A 27 4.79 -3.42 -5.78
CA TRP A 27 5.18 -2.28 -4.94
C TRP A 27 6.31 -2.62 -3.95
N ILE A 28 6.31 -3.84 -3.40
CA ILE A 28 7.43 -4.29 -2.56
C ILE A 28 8.71 -4.44 -3.38
N LYS A 29 8.62 -4.97 -4.60
CA LYS A 29 9.77 -5.17 -5.48
C LYS A 29 10.34 -3.85 -6.04
N SER A 30 9.49 -2.86 -6.31
CA SER A 30 9.89 -1.53 -6.77
C SER A 30 10.44 -0.66 -5.64
N GLY A 31 10.19 -1.04 -4.38
CA GLY A 31 10.59 -0.27 -3.20
C GLY A 31 9.57 0.80 -2.80
N GLU A 32 8.44 0.91 -3.50
CA GLU A 32 7.31 1.78 -3.15
C GLU A 32 6.66 1.38 -1.82
N LEU A 33 6.70 0.09 -1.49
CA LEU A 33 6.17 -0.45 -0.26
C LEU A 33 7.25 -1.21 0.51
N LYS A 34 7.43 -0.91 1.80
CA LYS A 34 8.35 -1.67 2.65
C LYS A 34 7.82 -3.09 2.85
N GLY A 35 8.62 -4.08 2.49
CA GLY A 35 8.27 -5.49 2.65
C GLY A 35 9.45 -6.42 2.41
N ALA A 36 9.23 -7.72 2.60
CA ALA A 36 10.24 -8.74 2.38
C ALA A 36 9.62 -10.09 1.98
N LYS A 37 10.38 -10.88 1.24
CA LYS A 37 10.06 -12.28 0.95
C LYS A 37 10.70 -13.19 2.00
N ARG A 38 9.91 -14.05 2.64
CA ARG A 38 10.34 -15.04 3.65
C ARG A 38 9.71 -16.39 3.29
N GLY A 39 10.54 -17.38 2.96
CA GLY A 39 10.07 -18.75 2.69
C GLY A 39 9.02 -18.84 1.56
N GLY A 40 9.20 -18.06 0.48
CA GLY A 40 8.24 -18.02 -0.63
C GLY A 40 7.07 -17.04 -0.44
N ILE A 41 6.83 -16.56 0.78
CA ILE A 41 5.71 -15.68 1.13
C ILE A 41 6.18 -14.23 1.17
N TRP A 42 5.40 -13.32 0.58
CA TRP A 42 5.62 -11.88 0.68
C TRP A 42 4.91 -11.31 1.92
N LEU A 43 5.64 -10.49 2.67
CA LEU A 43 5.18 -9.80 3.86
C LEU A 43 5.33 -8.30 3.68
N VAL A 44 4.31 -7.55 4.08
CA VAL A 44 4.34 -6.09 4.15
C VAL A 44 4.80 -5.68 5.54
N HIS A 45 5.74 -4.75 5.61
CA HIS A 45 6.16 -4.12 6.85
C HIS A 45 5.23 -2.94 7.10
N VAL A 46 4.49 -3.01 8.20
CA VAL A 46 3.54 -1.98 8.61
C VAL A 46 4.04 -1.41 9.92
N ASP A 47 4.23 -0.10 9.98
CA ASP A 47 4.47 0.57 11.24
C ASP A 47 3.15 0.87 11.93
N ASP A 48 2.99 0.42 13.18
CA ASP A 48 1.81 0.71 14.01
C ASP A 48 1.86 2.16 14.55
N LEU A 49 2.95 2.88 14.26
CA LEU A 49 3.00 4.33 14.41
C LEU A 49 2.25 4.91 13.22
N ASN A 50 1.23 5.68 13.53
CA ASN A 50 0.29 6.39 12.69
C ASN A 50 0.94 7.43 11.75
N GLU A 51 2.13 7.19 11.21
CA GLU A 51 2.66 7.94 10.08
C GLU A 51 2.10 7.30 8.83
N SER A 52 0.89 7.73 8.51
CA SER A 52 0.43 8.02 7.16
C SER A 52 1.40 7.52 6.10
N MET A 53 1.27 6.25 5.73
CA MET A 53 1.65 5.85 4.39
C MET A 53 0.71 6.70 3.52
N THR A 54 1.22 7.80 2.98
CA THR A 54 0.51 8.69 2.06
C THR A 54 0.28 7.92 0.76
N TYR A 55 -0.49 6.84 0.84
CA TYR A 55 -1.13 6.27 -0.32
C TYR A 55 -2.24 7.25 -0.65
N GLU A 56 -1.88 8.25 -1.45
CA GLU A 56 -2.88 9.02 -2.16
C GLU A 56 -3.49 8.08 -3.17
N SER A 57 -4.78 7.77 -3.00
CA SER A 57 -5.50 7.05 -4.03
C SER A 57 -5.36 7.83 -5.33
N PRO A 58 -5.31 7.19 -6.51
CA PRO A 58 -5.36 7.91 -7.79
C PRO A 58 -6.54 8.90 -7.86
N LYS A 59 -7.63 8.62 -7.12
CA LYS A 59 -8.77 9.53 -6.94
C LYS A 59 -8.40 10.81 -6.18
N ASP A 60 -7.60 10.70 -5.12
CA ASP A 60 -7.15 11.84 -4.31
C ASP A 60 -6.17 12.73 -5.10
N VAL A 61 -5.29 12.11 -5.90
CA VAL A 61 -4.40 12.82 -6.83
C VAL A 61 -5.22 13.57 -7.89
N CYS A 62 -6.19 12.90 -8.52
CA CYS A 62 -7.10 13.54 -9.48
C CYS A 62 -7.88 14.69 -8.86
N LEU A 63 -8.42 14.51 -7.65
CA LEU A 63 -9.17 15.56 -6.96
C LEU A 63 -8.29 16.77 -6.65
N ARG A 64 -7.05 16.55 -6.20
CA ARG A 64 -6.09 17.64 -5.95
C ARG A 64 -5.74 18.40 -7.23
N LEU A 65 -5.50 17.69 -8.33
CA LEU A 65 -5.21 18.32 -9.64
C LEU A 65 -6.40 19.15 -10.15
N LEU A 66 -7.63 18.72 -9.88
CA LEU A 66 -8.84 19.44 -10.27
C LEU A 66 -9.12 20.67 -9.38
N MET A 67 -8.76 20.63 -8.09
CA MET A 67 -9.00 21.73 -7.15
C MET A 67 -7.84 22.73 -7.04
N GLY A 68 -6.67 22.43 -7.61
CA GLY A 68 -5.45 23.25 -7.52
C GLY A 68 -5.24 24.28 -8.64
N ALA A 69 -6.27 24.58 -9.44
CA ALA A 69 -6.23 25.67 -10.42
C ALA A 69 -6.81 26.96 -9.80
N ASN A 70 -6.03 27.64 -8.97
CA ASN A 70 -6.28 29.05 -8.64
C ASN A 70 -4.96 29.81 -8.50
#